data_AF-A0A9E7HCT0-F1
#
_entry.id   AF-A0A9E7HCT0-F1
#
_cell.length_a   1.000
_cell.length_b   1.000
_cell.length_c   1.000
_cell.angle_alpha   90.00
_cell.angle_beta   90.00
_cell.angle_gamma   90.00
#
_symmetry.space_group_name_H-M   'P 1'
#
loop_
_entity.id
_entity.type
_entity.pdbx_description
1 polymer ?
#
loop_
_entity_poly.entity_id
_entity_poly.type
_entity_poly.pdbx_seq_one_letter_code
_entity_poly.pdbx_strand_id
1 'polypeptide(L)'
;MDKNLKIARRGNRGIFNIGKAHVTKMDKNSKIKVYFKDVAGCDETKQEIMEFVHFLKNPKKYEELGAKIPKGALLVGPPGTGKTLLAKATAGESDVPFLSISGSDFMKCLLVLDHPGGRGGFSGSNDERESTLNQLLVEMDGFGTTSGVVVLADKPDIKGREQIFRIYLKRIKLDNDPSFYSQRLAALTPGFAGADIANVCNEAALVAARSEETQVTMLHFEAAIDRIIGGLEKKNKVISKLERRTVAYHEAGHAVAGWFLEHAEPLLKVTIVPRGTAALGFAQYVPNENLLMTKEQLFDMTCMTLGGRASEEVLLGKISTGAQNDLEKVTKMTYAQVAVYGFSDKVGLLSFPQREDGFEMTKPYSSKTGAIIDNEVREWISKAYEKTVELIKEHKDHVAQVAELLLQKEVLHQDDLVQVLGQRPFKSSEPTNYDRFKQGFQEEDENRSLETLDEEVVPT
;
A
#
# COMPACT_ATOMS: atom_id res chain seq x y z
N MET A 1 13.68 68.92 45.45
CA MET A 1 12.27 69.36 45.56
C MET A 1 11.45 68.28 44.87
N ASP A 2 11.02 67.27 45.64
CA ASP A 2 9.65 67.15 46.17
C ASP A 2 8.64 66.91 45.02
N LYS A 3 7.77 65.89 44.98
CA LYS A 3 7.28 64.95 46.00
C LYS A 3 6.53 63.81 45.31
N ASN A 4 6.52 62.66 46.00
CA ASN A 4 5.56 61.58 45.85
C ASN A 4 4.10 62.09 45.83
N LEU A 5 3.26 61.52 44.94
CA LEU A 5 1.86 61.26 45.27
C LEU A 5 1.40 59.94 44.65
N LYS A 6 1.32 58.91 45.49
CA LYS A 6 0.57 57.68 45.23
C LYS A 6 -0.92 58.00 45.29
N ILE A 7 -1.68 57.67 44.26
CA ILE A 7 -3.11 57.41 44.38
C ILE A 7 -3.38 56.02 43.80
N ALA A 8 -3.70 55.09 44.70
CA ALA A 8 -4.15 53.77 44.37
C ALA A 8 -5.62 53.82 43.91
N ARG A 9 -5.91 53.27 42.73
CA ARG A 9 -7.23 52.74 42.38
C ARG A 9 -7.07 51.35 41.79
N ARG A 10 -7.55 50.37 42.56
CA ARG A 10 -7.87 49.00 42.13
C ARG A 10 -8.84 49.03 40.96
N GLY A 11 -8.65 48.17 39.96
CA GLY A 11 -9.70 47.81 38.99
C GLY A 11 -9.18 47.17 37.70
N ASN A 12 -9.39 45.86 37.58
CA ASN A 12 -9.32 45.01 36.38
C ASN A 12 -7.97 44.82 35.65
N ARG A 13 -7.24 43.78 36.09
CA ARG A 13 -6.35 43.02 35.19
C ARG A 13 -7.21 42.13 34.29
N GLY A 14 -7.25 42.44 33.00
CA GLY A 14 -7.76 41.54 31.97
C GLY A 14 -6.82 40.36 31.77
N ILE A 15 -7.41 39.17 31.80
CA ILE A 15 -6.82 37.84 31.69
C ILE A 15 -6.59 37.53 30.21
N PHE A 16 -5.45 37.87 29.62
CA PHE A 16 -5.06 37.31 28.31
C PHE A 16 -3.53 37.30 28.17
N ASN A 17 -2.92 36.23 28.68
CA ASN A 17 -1.62 35.78 28.21
C ASN A 17 -1.73 34.27 27.94
N ILE A 18 -2.40 33.95 26.83
CA ILE A 18 -2.73 32.57 26.42
C ILE A 18 -1.55 31.98 25.65
N GLY A 19 -1.16 30.76 26.04
CA GLY A 19 -0.19 29.92 25.34
C GLY A 19 -0.60 29.73 23.89
N LYS A 20 0.19 30.29 22.97
CA LYS A 20 0.00 30.10 21.54
C LYS A 20 0.34 28.65 21.21
N ALA A 21 -0.63 27.90 20.68
CA ALA A 21 -0.31 26.74 19.87
C ALA A 21 0.74 27.15 18.85
N HIS A 22 1.82 26.36 18.70
CA HIS A 22 2.77 26.52 17.60
C HIS A 22 2.06 26.08 16.30
N VAL A 23 1.11 26.89 15.85
CA VAL A 23 0.61 26.81 14.49
C VAL A 23 1.80 27.18 13.62
N THR A 24 2.28 26.23 12.82
CA THR A 24 3.23 26.54 11.76
C THR A 24 2.45 27.33 10.71
N LYS A 25 2.26 28.64 10.97
CA LYS A 25 1.76 29.56 9.96
C LYS A 25 2.84 29.61 8.89
N MET A 26 2.61 28.91 7.79
CA MET A 26 3.33 29.21 6.56
C MET A 26 3.00 30.66 6.22
N ASP A 27 4.05 31.46 6.10
CA ASP A 27 3.98 32.91 5.95
C ASP A 27 3.14 33.27 4.71
N LYS A 28 2.45 34.41 4.74
CA LYS A 28 1.63 34.88 3.60
C LYS A 28 2.44 35.02 2.29
N ASN A 29 3.77 35.09 2.41
CA ASN A 29 4.71 35.16 1.28
C ASN A 29 5.41 33.83 0.93
N SER A 30 5.20 32.75 1.66
CA SER A 30 5.67 31.42 1.26
C SER A 30 4.68 30.81 0.28
N LYS A 31 4.80 31.16 -1.01
CA LYS A 31 3.99 30.54 -2.06
C LYS A 31 4.14 29.02 -1.97
N ILE A 32 3.02 28.33 -1.77
CA ILE A 32 2.97 26.87 -1.86
C ILE A 32 3.37 26.53 -3.30
N LYS A 33 4.47 25.80 -3.46
CA LYS A 33 5.01 25.42 -4.79
C LYS A 33 4.47 24.09 -5.30
N VAL A 34 3.43 23.55 -4.67
CA VAL A 34 2.83 22.25 -4.99
C VAL A 34 1.50 22.51 -5.68
N TYR A 35 1.32 21.91 -6.85
CA TYR A 35 0.12 22.04 -7.68
C TYR A 35 -0.41 20.66 -8.05
N PHE A 36 -1.59 20.57 -8.68
CA PHE A 36 -2.13 19.26 -9.08
C PHE A 36 -1.25 18.49 -10.07
N LYS A 37 -0.38 19.18 -10.81
CA LYS A 37 0.64 18.53 -11.68
C LYS A 37 1.68 17.72 -10.92
N ASP A 38 1.88 17.99 -9.62
CA ASP A 38 2.83 17.30 -8.75
C ASP A 38 2.17 16.11 -8.02
N VAL A 39 0.88 15.87 -8.27
CA VAL A 39 0.10 14.77 -7.71
C VAL A 39 -0.36 13.87 -8.86
N ALA A 40 -0.23 12.55 -8.71
CA ALA A 40 -0.59 11.57 -9.74
C ALA A 40 -1.23 10.33 -9.11
N GLY A 41 -1.95 9.54 -9.92
CA GLY A 41 -2.57 8.28 -9.49
C GLY A 41 -3.76 8.41 -8.54
N CYS A 42 -4.48 9.53 -8.59
CA CYS A 42 -5.70 9.77 -7.82
C CYS A 42 -6.63 10.73 -8.58
N ASP A 43 -6.94 10.39 -9.83
CA ASP A 43 -7.61 11.31 -10.75
C ASP A 43 -9.08 11.53 -10.37
N GLU A 44 -9.75 10.50 -9.85
CA GLU A 44 -11.11 10.61 -9.28
C GLU A 44 -11.11 11.56 -8.07
N THR A 45 -10.19 11.33 -7.13
CA THR A 45 -10.02 12.16 -5.94
C THR A 45 -9.70 13.62 -6.29
N LYS A 46 -8.87 13.84 -7.33
CA LYS A 46 -8.59 15.20 -7.82
C LYS A 46 -9.83 15.85 -8.42
N GLN A 47 -10.66 15.10 -9.16
CA GLN A 47 -11.87 15.63 -9.77
C GLN A 47 -12.85 16.16 -8.72
N GLU A 48 -13.09 15.40 -7.66
CA GLU A 48 -13.93 15.85 -6.53
C GLU A 48 -13.34 17.09 -5.84
N ILE A 49 -12.03 17.12 -5.64
CA ILE A 49 -11.36 18.26 -5.01
C ILE A 49 -11.27 19.48 -5.93
N MET A 50 -11.25 19.29 -7.25
CA MET A 50 -11.28 20.39 -8.21
C MET A 50 -12.57 21.21 -8.08
N GLU A 51 -13.68 20.60 -7.68
CA GLU A 51 -14.91 21.34 -7.38
C GLU A 51 -14.71 22.34 -6.24
N PHE A 52 -13.98 21.94 -5.18
CA PHE A 52 -13.61 22.86 -4.10
C PHE A 52 -12.72 24.00 -4.58
N VAL A 53 -11.75 23.73 -5.47
CA VAL A 53 -10.90 24.77 -6.04
C VAL A 53 -11.71 25.75 -6.87
N HIS A 54 -12.63 25.25 -7.71
CA HIS A 54 -13.53 26.10 -8.50
C HIS A 54 -14.42 26.96 -7.62
N PHE A 55 -14.91 26.38 -6.51
CA PHE A 55 -15.70 27.08 -5.52
C PHE A 55 -14.89 28.22 -4.89
N LEU A 56 -13.68 27.92 -4.39
CA LEU A 56 -12.80 28.91 -3.73
C LEU A 56 -12.40 30.06 -4.68
N LYS A 57 -12.24 29.77 -5.97
CA LYS A 57 -11.94 30.79 -6.99
C LYS A 57 -13.15 31.65 -7.36
N ASN A 58 -14.36 31.06 -7.43
CA ASN A 58 -15.55 31.73 -7.95
C ASN A 58 -16.79 31.57 -7.03
N PRO A 59 -16.75 32.02 -5.76
CA PRO A 59 -17.82 31.76 -4.80
C PRO A 59 -19.18 32.33 -5.23
N LYS A 60 -19.18 33.54 -5.82
CA LYS A 60 -20.41 34.25 -6.24
C LYS A 60 -21.27 33.45 -7.22
N LYS A 61 -20.62 32.76 -8.16
CA LYS A 61 -21.32 31.95 -9.18
C LYS A 61 -22.13 30.82 -8.55
N TYR A 62 -21.60 30.21 -7.50
CA TYR A 62 -22.27 29.13 -6.80
C TYR A 62 -23.34 29.63 -5.82
N GLU A 63 -23.11 30.78 -5.18
CA GLU A 63 -24.11 31.46 -4.35
C GLU A 63 -25.35 31.88 -5.16
N GLU A 64 -25.16 32.43 -6.36
CA GLU A 64 -26.24 32.80 -7.29
C GLU A 64 -27.08 31.60 -7.75
N LEU A 65 -26.45 30.42 -7.86
CA LEU A 65 -27.10 29.16 -8.20
C LEU A 65 -27.74 28.47 -6.97
N GLY A 66 -27.61 29.04 -5.77
CA GLY A 66 -28.11 28.46 -4.52
C GLY A 66 -27.33 27.22 -4.05
N ALA A 67 -26.14 26.97 -4.60
CA ALA A 67 -25.31 25.84 -4.22
C ALA A 67 -24.63 26.10 -2.86
N LYS A 68 -24.68 25.11 -1.96
CA LYS A 68 -24.07 25.19 -0.63
C LYS A 68 -22.62 24.71 -0.69
N ILE A 69 -21.73 25.47 -0.07
CA ILE A 69 -20.33 25.12 0.08
C ILE A 69 -20.20 23.95 1.06
N PRO A 70 -19.45 22.90 0.74
CA PRO A 70 -19.07 21.95 1.75
C PRO A 70 -18.07 22.60 2.73
N LYS A 71 -18.30 22.45 4.04
CA LYS A 71 -17.45 23.07 5.09
C LYS A 71 -16.04 22.51 5.13
N GLY A 72 -15.89 21.26 4.71
CA GLY A 72 -14.64 20.54 4.78
C GLY A 72 -14.72 19.24 4.01
N ALA A 73 -13.55 18.80 3.57
CA ALA A 73 -13.34 17.49 2.99
C ALA A 73 -12.50 16.66 3.97
N LEU A 74 -12.95 15.44 4.26
CA LEU A 74 -12.16 14.46 4.99
C LEU A 74 -11.52 13.50 3.99
N LEU A 75 -10.19 13.49 3.90
CA LEU A 75 -9.46 12.54 3.07
C LEU A 75 -9.18 11.26 3.85
N VAL A 76 -9.80 10.15 3.44
CA VAL A 76 -9.65 8.84 4.10
C VAL A 76 -8.86 7.90 3.19
N GLY A 77 -7.89 7.19 3.77
CA GLY A 77 -7.17 6.15 3.03
C GLY A 77 -5.87 5.72 3.71
N PRO A 78 -5.20 4.69 3.18
CA PRO A 78 -3.96 4.13 3.74
C PRO A 78 -2.84 5.17 3.90
N PRO A 79 -1.89 4.99 4.84
CA PRO A 79 -0.75 5.90 4.96
C PRO A 79 0.04 5.96 3.64
N GLY A 80 0.59 7.14 3.32
CA GLY A 80 1.43 7.32 2.13
C GLY A 80 0.71 7.52 0.79
N THR A 81 -0.63 7.53 0.75
CA THR A 81 -1.43 7.80 -0.48
C THR A 81 -1.48 9.28 -0.91
N GLY A 82 -0.61 10.13 -0.35
CA GLY A 82 -0.52 11.53 -0.79
C GLY A 82 -1.63 12.46 -0.29
N LYS A 83 -2.46 12.07 0.70
CA LYS A 83 -3.51 12.93 1.29
C LYS A 83 -3.05 14.35 1.64
N THR A 84 -1.93 14.48 2.36
CA THR A 84 -1.37 15.79 2.73
C THR A 84 -0.80 16.53 1.51
N LEU A 85 -0.27 15.82 0.53
CA LEU A 85 0.25 16.40 -0.70
C LEU A 85 -0.90 16.98 -1.54
N LEU A 86 -2.01 16.25 -1.62
CA LEU A 86 -3.23 16.65 -2.31
C LEU A 86 -3.86 17.89 -1.64
N ALA A 87 -3.97 17.91 -0.31
CA ALA A 87 -4.46 19.08 0.43
C ALA A 87 -3.58 20.34 0.20
N LYS A 88 -2.25 20.17 0.12
CA LYS A 88 -1.33 21.26 -0.24
C LYS A 88 -1.53 21.71 -1.70
N ALA A 89 -1.73 20.78 -2.62
CA ALA A 89 -2.00 21.08 -4.02
C ALA A 89 -3.30 21.86 -4.19
N THR A 90 -4.39 21.50 -3.48
CA THR A 90 -5.66 22.25 -3.48
C THR A 90 -5.48 23.71 -3.09
N ALA A 91 -4.69 23.96 -2.05
CA ALA A 91 -4.40 25.31 -1.58
C ALA A 91 -3.54 26.10 -2.58
N GLY A 92 -2.53 25.44 -3.17
CA GLY A 92 -1.69 26.01 -4.23
C GLY A 92 -2.48 26.36 -5.49
N GLU A 93 -3.42 25.49 -5.90
CA GLU A 93 -4.25 25.69 -7.08
C GLU A 93 -5.28 26.82 -6.87
N SER A 94 -5.79 26.97 -5.65
CA SER A 94 -6.76 28.01 -5.28
C SER A 94 -6.11 29.36 -4.90
N ASP A 95 -4.77 29.41 -4.81
CA ASP A 95 -3.99 30.56 -4.33
C ASP A 95 -4.44 31.06 -2.94
N VAL A 96 -4.77 30.12 -2.05
CA VAL A 96 -5.20 30.42 -0.67
C VAL A 96 -4.13 30.01 0.35
N PRO A 97 -4.08 30.66 1.54
CA PRO A 97 -3.17 30.25 2.61
C PRO A 97 -3.45 28.81 3.08
N PHE A 98 -2.39 28.03 3.32
CA PHE A 98 -2.49 26.68 3.87
C PHE A 98 -2.07 26.64 5.33
N LEU A 99 -3.01 26.28 6.20
CA LEU A 99 -2.78 26.07 7.63
C LEU A 99 -2.73 24.56 7.89
N SER A 100 -1.65 24.09 8.52
CA SER A 100 -1.47 22.68 8.84
C SER A 100 -1.18 22.51 10.33
N ILE A 101 -1.90 21.59 10.94
CA ILE A 101 -1.70 21.15 12.32
C ILE A 101 -1.80 19.62 12.37
N SER A 102 -0.89 18.98 13.08
CA SER A 102 -1.01 17.55 13.37
C SER A 102 -2.04 17.34 14.48
N GLY A 103 -2.90 16.33 14.36
CA GLY A 103 -3.84 15.98 15.42
C GLY A 103 -3.14 15.70 16.76
N SER A 104 -1.94 15.12 16.72
CA SER A 104 -1.11 14.90 17.91
C SER A 104 -0.68 16.19 18.61
N ASP A 105 -0.43 17.25 17.84
CA ASP A 105 0.03 18.53 18.36
C ASP A 105 -1.15 19.37 18.86
N PHE A 106 -2.31 19.21 18.23
CA PHE A 106 -3.57 19.79 18.69
C PHE A 106 -3.97 19.23 20.06
N MET A 107 -3.93 17.91 20.24
CA MET A 107 -4.17 17.24 21.52
C MET A 107 -3.24 17.74 22.63
N LYS A 108 -1.95 17.94 22.33
CA LYS A 108 -0.98 18.48 23.29
C LYS A 108 -1.26 19.94 23.67
N CYS A 109 -1.76 20.75 22.74
CA CYS A 109 -2.06 22.15 23.01
C CYS A 109 -3.23 22.31 23.99
N LEU A 110 -4.25 21.44 23.94
CA LEU A 110 -5.38 21.52 24.85
C LEU A 110 -5.07 20.99 26.25
N LEU A 111 -4.20 19.98 26.37
CA LEU A 111 -3.69 19.50 27.68
C LEU A 111 -3.04 20.63 28.51
N VAL A 112 -2.47 21.64 27.85
CA VAL A 112 -1.87 22.81 28.53
C VAL A 112 -2.93 23.84 28.92
N LEU A 113 -4.07 23.88 28.23
CA LEU A 113 -5.15 24.83 28.49
C LEU A 113 -6.08 24.37 29.63
N ASP A 114 -6.31 23.06 29.77
CA ASP A 114 -7.21 22.53 30.83
C ASP A 114 -6.57 22.53 32.24
N HIS A 115 -5.24 22.60 32.36
CA HIS A 115 -4.56 22.59 33.66
C HIS A 115 -3.51 23.70 33.85
N PRO A 116 -3.94 24.95 34.14
CA PRO A 116 -3.05 25.99 34.63
C PRO A 116 -2.79 25.79 36.14
N GLY A 117 -2.14 24.69 36.51
CA GLY A 117 -1.59 24.45 37.84
C GLY A 117 -2.24 23.34 38.65
N GLY A 118 -1.51 22.23 38.83
CA GLY A 118 -1.85 21.20 39.81
C GLY A 118 -1.02 19.93 39.64
N ARG A 119 -0.13 19.64 40.60
CA ARG A 119 0.44 18.30 40.77
C ARG A 119 -0.66 17.38 41.32
N GLY A 120 -1.14 16.41 40.54
CA GLY A 120 -1.95 15.31 41.08
C GLY A 120 -2.64 14.45 40.02
N GLY A 121 -2.39 13.14 40.05
CA GLY A 121 -3.30 12.08 39.61
C GLY A 121 -3.47 11.85 38.11
N PHE A 122 -2.78 10.85 37.56
CA PHE A 122 -3.12 10.20 36.29
C PHE A 122 -4.48 9.48 36.43
N SER A 123 -5.58 10.12 36.02
CA SER A 123 -6.87 9.44 35.85
C SER A 123 -7.75 10.26 34.90
N GLY A 124 -7.97 9.76 33.66
CA GLY A 124 -8.99 10.32 32.76
C GLY A 124 -8.59 10.59 31.30
N SER A 125 -7.78 9.75 30.65
CA SER A 125 -7.34 9.96 29.25
C SER A 125 -8.47 9.98 28.18
N ASN A 126 -9.71 9.58 28.51
CA ASN A 126 -10.83 9.58 27.56
C ASN A 126 -11.62 10.90 27.59
N ASP A 127 -11.89 11.45 28.77
CA ASP A 127 -12.70 12.67 28.94
C ASP A 127 -12.04 13.90 28.28
N GLU A 128 -10.71 13.98 28.33
CA GLU A 128 -9.94 15.06 27.69
C GLU A 128 -9.98 15.00 26.16
N ARG A 129 -10.04 13.78 25.57
CA ARG A 129 -10.16 13.59 24.12
C ARG A 129 -11.55 14.00 23.63
N GLU A 130 -12.58 13.61 24.37
CA GLU A 130 -13.97 13.98 24.06
C GLU A 130 -14.21 15.48 24.21
N SER A 131 -13.67 16.12 25.26
CA SER A 131 -13.73 17.58 25.44
C SER A 131 -13.07 18.33 24.27
N THR A 132 -11.88 17.88 23.86
CA THR A 132 -11.14 18.48 22.73
C THR A 132 -11.88 18.32 21.40
N LEU A 133 -12.47 17.16 21.18
CA LEU A 133 -13.25 16.86 19.98
C LEU A 133 -14.54 17.68 19.94
N ASN A 134 -15.24 17.79 21.06
CA ASN A 134 -16.44 18.59 21.19
C ASN A 134 -16.17 20.08 20.96
N GLN A 135 -15.05 20.62 21.47
CA GLN A 135 -14.66 22.00 21.18
C GLN A 135 -14.40 22.23 19.68
N LEU A 136 -13.74 21.28 19.01
CA LEU A 136 -13.51 21.36 17.57
C LEU A 136 -14.84 21.31 16.80
N LEU A 137 -15.78 20.46 17.22
CA LEU A 137 -17.12 20.37 16.63
C LEU A 137 -17.94 21.65 16.84
N VAL A 138 -17.89 22.26 18.04
CA VAL A 138 -18.58 23.53 18.34
C VAL A 138 -18.05 24.66 17.47
N GLU A 139 -16.72 24.76 17.30
CA GLU A 139 -16.10 25.75 16.42
C GLU A 139 -16.44 25.48 14.94
N MET A 140 -16.54 24.21 14.52
CA MET A 140 -16.96 23.84 13.17
C MET A 140 -18.46 24.10 12.92
N ASP A 141 -19.32 23.96 13.93
CA ASP A 141 -20.76 24.21 13.85
C ASP A 141 -21.11 25.71 13.86
N GLY A 142 -20.23 26.56 14.42
CA GLY A 142 -20.37 28.02 14.40
C GLY A 142 -20.34 28.67 12.99
N PHE A 143 -19.89 27.94 11.96
CA PHE A 143 -19.98 28.37 10.56
C PHE A 143 -21.32 27.89 9.97
N GLY A 144 -22.14 28.74 9.35
CA GLY A 144 -23.49 28.34 8.91
C GLY A 144 -23.50 27.44 7.65
N THR A 145 -23.59 26.11 7.80
CA THR A 145 -24.02 25.08 6.80
C THR A 145 -23.74 23.65 7.33
N THR A 146 -24.48 22.60 6.93
CA THR A 146 -24.43 21.26 7.57
C THR A 146 -23.80 20.13 6.75
N SER A 147 -23.12 20.40 5.63
CA SER A 147 -22.58 19.35 4.75
C SER A 147 -21.04 19.30 4.75
N GLY A 148 -20.47 18.18 5.21
CA GLY A 148 -19.08 17.78 4.96
C GLY A 148 -19.02 16.72 3.87
N VAL A 149 -17.93 16.68 3.10
CA VAL A 149 -17.70 15.65 2.06
C VAL A 149 -16.59 14.71 2.53
N VAL A 150 -16.80 13.41 2.39
CA VAL A 150 -15.75 12.42 2.63
C VAL A 150 -15.20 12.02 1.27
N VAL A 151 -13.90 12.21 1.08
CA VAL A 151 -13.20 11.92 -0.16
C VAL A 151 -12.26 10.74 0.09
N LEU A 152 -12.43 9.66 -0.66
CA LEU A 152 -11.60 8.45 -0.53
C LEU A 152 -10.31 8.61 -1.35
N ALA A 153 -9.18 8.26 -0.73
CA ALA A 153 -7.84 8.31 -1.32
C ALA A 153 -7.21 6.91 -1.26
N ASP A 154 -7.51 6.12 -2.26
CA ASP A 154 -7.05 4.74 -2.39
C ASP A 154 -5.58 4.63 -2.79
N LYS A 155 -5.06 3.40 -2.77
CA LYS A 155 -3.73 3.13 -3.32
C LYS A 155 -3.77 3.26 -4.84
N PRO A 156 -2.70 3.79 -5.47
CA PRO A 156 -2.66 3.96 -6.91
C PRO A 156 -2.68 2.62 -7.64
N ASP A 157 -3.45 2.56 -8.72
CA ASP A 157 -3.46 1.49 -9.72
C ASP A 157 -2.14 1.49 -10.52
N ILE A 158 -1.97 0.53 -11.44
CA ILE A 158 -0.73 0.45 -12.23
C ILE A 158 -0.46 1.71 -13.06
N LYS A 159 -1.48 2.34 -13.65
CA LYS A 159 -1.32 3.59 -14.43
C LYS A 159 -0.98 4.75 -13.51
N GLY A 160 -1.61 4.85 -12.36
CA GLY A 160 -1.30 5.82 -11.33
C GLY A 160 0.13 5.69 -10.80
N ARG A 161 0.60 4.47 -10.56
CA ARG A 161 2.00 4.21 -10.17
C ARG A 161 2.97 4.67 -11.26
N GLU A 162 2.69 4.38 -12.53
CA GLU A 162 3.50 4.83 -13.67
C GLU A 162 3.63 6.36 -13.69
N GLN A 163 2.50 7.08 -13.56
CA GLN A 163 2.49 8.54 -13.54
C GLN A 163 3.28 9.10 -12.34
N ILE A 164 3.13 8.49 -11.16
CA ILE A 164 3.87 8.88 -9.95
C ILE A 164 5.37 8.69 -10.17
N PHE A 165 5.80 7.54 -10.70
CA PHE A 165 7.20 7.31 -11.07
C PHE A 165 7.69 8.39 -12.03
N ARG A 166 6.91 8.72 -13.07
CA ARG A 166 7.27 9.74 -14.06
C ARG A 166 7.52 11.13 -13.44
N ILE A 167 6.82 11.49 -12.37
CA ILE A 167 7.07 12.75 -11.63
C ILE A 167 8.41 12.71 -10.90
N TYR A 168 8.71 11.62 -10.18
CA TYR A 168 9.94 11.51 -9.39
C TYR A 168 11.19 11.29 -10.25
N LEU A 169 11.07 10.48 -11.32
CA LEU A 169 12.15 10.16 -12.24
C LEU A 169 12.69 11.40 -12.97
N LYS A 170 11.86 12.43 -13.22
CA LYS A 170 12.31 13.71 -13.80
C LYS A 170 13.38 14.44 -12.98
N ARG A 171 13.50 14.13 -11.69
CA ARG A 171 14.46 14.77 -10.77
C ARG A 171 15.76 13.98 -10.63
N ILE A 172 15.84 12.79 -11.24
CA ILE A 172 16.96 11.86 -11.13
C ILE A 172 17.70 11.82 -12.46
N LYS A 173 19.03 11.67 -12.39
CA LYS A 173 19.86 11.49 -13.58
C LYS A 173 19.87 10.02 -13.99
N LEU A 174 19.17 9.71 -15.08
CA LEU A 174 18.99 8.36 -15.62
C LEU A 174 19.89 8.14 -16.85
N ASP A 175 20.11 6.89 -17.20
CA ASP A 175 20.76 6.45 -18.45
C ASP A 175 19.77 6.38 -19.65
N ASN A 176 18.49 6.10 -19.38
CA ASN A 176 17.41 6.00 -20.36
C ASN A 176 16.27 6.99 -20.05
N ASP A 177 15.32 7.13 -20.99
CA ASP A 177 14.15 7.99 -20.82
C ASP A 177 13.32 7.58 -19.58
N PRO A 178 12.76 8.53 -18.80
CA PRO A 178 11.89 8.21 -17.67
C PRO A 178 10.74 7.25 -17.98
N SER A 179 10.20 7.28 -19.21
CA SER A 179 9.13 6.38 -19.65
C SER A 179 9.60 4.92 -19.74
N PHE A 180 10.86 4.68 -20.09
CA PHE A 180 11.41 3.31 -20.09
C PHE A 180 11.35 2.68 -18.69
N TYR A 181 11.57 3.50 -17.65
CA TYR A 181 11.56 3.09 -16.26
C TYR A 181 10.16 3.05 -15.65
N SER A 182 9.35 4.10 -15.85
CA SER A 182 8.05 4.22 -15.18
C SER A 182 7.14 3.02 -15.45
N GLN A 183 7.12 2.54 -16.69
CA GLN A 183 6.30 1.41 -17.11
C GLN A 183 6.74 0.10 -16.44
N ARG A 184 8.06 -0.14 -16.36
CA ARG A 184 8.65 -1.34 -15.74
C ARG A 184 8.53 -1.33 -14.23
N LEU A 185 8.81 -0.18 -13.60
CA LEU A 185 8.78 -0.04 -12.15
C LEU A 185 7.35 -0.15 -11.61
N ALA A 186 6.35 0.39 -12.31
CA ALA A 186 4.94 0.28 -11.92
C ALA A 186 4.46 -1.19 -11.82
N ALA A 187 4.99 -2.07 -12.67
CA ALA A 187 4.71 -3.50 -12.65
C ALA A 187 5.48 -4.25 -11.53
N LEU A 188 6.69 -3.80 -11.18
CA LEU A 188 7.50 -4.39 -10.10
C LEU A 188 7.08 -3.96 -8.69
N THR A 189 6.26 -2.91 -8.56
CA THR A 189 5.83 -2.36 -7.26
C THR A 189 4.31 -2.41 -7.05
N PRO A 190 3.68 -3.59 -7.14
CA PRO A 190 2.26 -3.72 -6.89
C PRO A 190 1.91 -3.36 -5.44
N GLY A 191 0.81 -2.65 -5.25
CA GLY A 191 0.31 -2.28 -3.91
C GLY A 191 1.13 -1.21 -3.16
N PHE A 192 2.16 -0.64 -3.80
CA PHE A 192 2.95 0.47 -3.26
C PHE A 192 2.13 1.76 -3.26
N ALA A 193 2.23 2.52 -2.17
CA ALA A 193 1.65 3.86 -2.10
C ALA A 193 2.62 4.89 -2.72
N GLY A 194 2.12 6.11 -2.96
CA GLY A 194 2.94 7.19 -3.53
C GLY A 194 4.18 7.52 -2.70
N ALA A 195 4.11 7.37 -1.37
CA ALA A 195 5.27 7.53 -0.48
C ALA A 195 6.31 6.41 -0.66
N ASP A 196 5.88 5.17 -0.88
CA ASP A 196 6.79 4.05 -1.12
C ASP A 196 7.53 4.23 -2.44
N ILE A 197 6.83 4.69 -3.49
CA ILE A 197 7.41 5.02 -4.79
C ILE A 197 8.44 6.16 -4.68
N ALA A 198 8.13 7.20 -3.90
CA ALA A 198 9.07 8.29 -3.64
C ALA A 198 10.34 7.76 -2.94
N ASN A 199 10.17 6.85 -1.98
CA ASN A 199 11.28 6.21 -1.29
C ASN A 199 12.11 5.31 -2.23
N VAL A 200 11.48 4.54 -3.13
CA VAL A 200 12.17 3.75 -4.16
C VAL A 200 13.09 4.64 -4.99
N CYS A 201 12.56 5.76 -5.50
CA CYS A 201 13.32 6.68 -6.34
C CYS A 201 14.52 7.29 -5.60
N ASN A 202 14.33 7.69 -4.34
CA ASN A 202 15.40 8.25 -3.52
C ASN A 202 16.46 7.20 -3.17
N GLU A 203 16.06 6.00 -2.78
CA GLU A 203 17.00 4.91 -2.45
C GLU A 203 17.78 4.45 -3.67
N ALA A 204 17.17 4.40 -4.86
CA ALA A 204 17.89 4.07 -6.10
C ALA A 204 19.03 5.07 -6.38
N ALA A 205 18.76 6.37 -6.20
CA ALA A 205 19.78 7.40 -6.31
C ALA A 205 20.89 7.26 -5.24
N LEU A 206 20.53 6.90 -4.01
CA LEU A 206 21.51 6.64 -2.94
C LEU A 206 22.34 5.39 -3.19
N VAL A 207 21.76 4.33 -3.76
CA VAL A 207 22.49 3.12 -4.18
C VAL A 207 23.50 3.47 -5.26
N ALA A 208 23.09 4.19 -6.31
CA ALA A 208 23.98 4.63 -7.38
C ALA A 208 25.14 5.48 -6.84
N ALA A 209 24.84 6.44 -5.96
CA ALA A 209 25.84 7.30 -5.34
C ALA A 209 26.84 6.51 -4.46
N ARG A 210 26.38 5.46 -3.76
CA ARG A 210 27.26 4.58 -2.96
C ARG A 210 28.17 3.71 -3.83
N SER A 211 27.73 3.35 -5.02
CA SER A 211 28.51 2.59 -6.00
C SER A 211 29.43 3.48 -6.86
N GLU A 212 29.52 4.78 -6.57
CA GLU A 212 30.27 5.78 -7.33
C GLU A 212 29.84 5.90 -8.81
N GLU A 213 28.59 5.52 -9.12
CA GLU A 213 28.04 5.63 -10.46
C GLU A 213 27.49 7.04 -10.75
N THR A 214 27.59 7.48 -12.01
CA THR A 214 27.19 8.84 -12.42
C THR A 214 25.74 8.95 -12.90
N GLN A 215 25.06 7.82 -13.05
CA GLN A 215 23.68 7.68 -13.54
C GLN A 215 22.98 6.54 -12.77
N VAL A 216 21.66 6.63 -12.63
CA VAL A 216 20.85 5.58 -12.01
C VAL A 216 20.36 4.62 -13.09
N THR A 217 20.62 3.33 -12.91
CA THR A 217 20.24 2.23 -13.82
C THR A 217 19.12 1.38 -13.23
N MET A 218 18.56 0.44 -14.01
CA MET A 218 17.53 -0.49 -13.53
C MET A 218 17.97 -1.32 -12.33
N LEU A 219 19.23 -1.75 -12.28
CA LEU A 219 19.78 -2.52 -11.16
C LEU A 219 19.70 -1.74 -9.83
N HIS A 220 19.87 -0.42 -9.88
CA HIS A 220 19.73 0.43 -8.69
C HIS A 220 18.28 0.51 -8.20
N PHE A 221 17.32 0.57 -9.13
CA PHE A 221 15.89 0.54 -8.78
C PHE A 221 15.48 -0.82 -8.22
N GLU A 222 15.92 -1.92 -8.82
CA GLU A 222 15.65 -3.26 -8.32
C GLU A 222 16.22 -3.45 -6.89
N ALA A 223 17.44 -3.00 -6.65
CA ALA A 223 18.04 -3.02 -5.32
C ALA A 223 17.26 -2.16 -4.29
N ALA A 224 16.71 -1.03 -4.72
CA ALA A 224 15.88 -0.17 -3.88
C ALA A 224 14.52 -0.79 -3.56
N ILE A 225 13.86 -1.40 -4.55
CA ILE A 225 12.60 -2.11 -4.39
C ILE A 225 12.79 -3.28 -3.42
N ASP A 226 13.83 -4.10 -3.63
CA ASP A 226 14.16 -5.22 -2.75
C ASP A 226 14.37 -4.78 -1.29
N ARG A 227 15.02 -3.62 -1.10
CA ARG A 227 15.28 -3.04 0.23
C ARG A 227 13.98 -2.59 0.90
N ILE A 228 13.03 -2.07 0.15
CA ILE A 228 11.73 -1.62 0.68
C ILE A 228 10.83 -2.81 1.02
N ILE A 229 10.83 -3.85 0.17
CA ILE A 229 10.05 -5.08 0.39
C ILE A 229 10.65 -5.93 1.51
N GLY A 230 11.93 -6.30 1.38
CA GLY A 230 12.58 -7.26 2.28
C GLY A 230 13.35 -6.63 3.45
N GLY A 231 13.61 -5.32 3.41
CA GLY A 231 14.43 -4.61 4.37
C GLY A 231 15.93 -4.65 4.05
N LEU A 232 16.75 -4.26 5.04
CA LEU A 232 18.20 -4.21 4.92
C LEU A 232 18.78 -5.59 4.62
N GLU A 233 19.60 -5.67 3.56
CA GLU A 233 20.40 -6.86 3.25
C GLU A 233 21.41 -7.11 4.38
N LYS A 234 21.45 -8.35 4.88
CA LYS A 234 22.37 -8.72 5.96
C LYS A 234 23.60 -9.44 5.43
N LYS A 235 24.51 -8.69 4.81
CA LYS A 235 25.80 -9.22 4.30
C LYS A 235 26.66 -9.93 5.35
N ASN A 236 26.57 -9.50 6.61
CA ASN A 236 27.35 -10.08 7.71
C ASN A 236 26.68 -11.30 8.37
N LYS A 237 25.46 -11.68 7.96
CA LYS A 237 24.79 -12.84 8.53
C LYS A 237 25.38 -14.09 7.88
N VAL A 238 26.26 -14.77 8.60
CA VAL A 238 26.82 -16.06 8.17
C VAL A 238 25.71 -17.09 8.21
N ILE A 239 25.24 -17.52 7.04
CA ILE A 239 24.27 -18.61 6.89
C ILE A 239 25.05 -19.89 6.63
N SER A 240 24.72 -20.96 7.35
CA SER A 240 25.37 -22.25 7.11
C SER A 240 25.03 -22.79 5.72
N LYS A 241 25.93 -23.60 5.12
CA LYS A 241 25.66 -24.22 3.81
C LYS A 241 24.36 -25.04 3.81
N LEU A 242 24.04 -25.68 4.94
CA LEU A 242 22.82 -26.45 5.11
C LEU A 242 21.58 -25.54 5.12
N GLU A 243 21.58 -24.45 5.90
CA GLU A 243 20.47 -23.50 5.92
C GLU A 243 20.28 -22.82 4.55
N ARG A 244 21.35 -22.40 3.90
CA ARG A 244 21.29 -21.80 2.56
C ARG A 244 20.69 -22.78 1.55
N ARG A 245 21.05 -24.07 1.65
CA ARG A 245 20.43 -25.15 0.86
C ARG A 245 18.94 -25.27 1.18
N THR A 246 18.55 -25.33 2.45
CA THR A 246 17.13 -25.43 2.84
C THR A 246 16.31 -24.27 2.27
N VAL A 247 16.81 -23.04 2.37
CA VAL A 247 16.14 -21.85 1.81
C VAL A 247 16.03 -21.95 0.29
N ALA A 248 17.08 -22.39 -0.42
CA ALA A 248 17.01 -22.55 -1.87
C ALA A 248 15.94 -23.56 -2.31
N TYR A 249 15.82 -24.70 -1.63
CA TYR A 249 14.77 -25.68 -1.92
C TYR A 249 13.37 -25.14 -1.56
N HIS A 250 13.27 -24.38 -0.47
CA HIS A 250 12.04 -23.73 -0.05
C HIS A 250 11.54 -22.74 -1.11
N GLU A 251 12.38 -21.80 -1.52
CA GLU A 251 12.04 -20.79 -2.53
C GLU A 251 11.80 -21.41 -3.92
N ALA A 252 12.56 -22.46 -4.28
CA ALA A 252 12.31 -23.23 -5.51
C ALA A 252 10.94 -23.92 -5.48
N GLY A 253 10.49 -24.37 -4.30
CA GLY A 253 9.16 -24.97 -4.12
C GLY A 253 8.03 -24.01 -4.47
N HIS A 254 8.11 -22.78 -3.97
CA HIS A 254 7.20 -21.70 -4.34
C HIS A 254 7.22 -21.41 -5.85
N ALA A 255 8.42 -21.28 -6.42
CA ALA A 255 8.61 -20.97 -7.82
C ALA A 255 7.99 -22.02 -8.76
N VAL A 256 8.29 -23.29 -8.50
CA VAL A 256 7.80 -24.40 -9.32
C VAL A 256 6.31 -24.61 -9.12
N ALA A 257 5.80 -24.53 -7.89
CA ALA A 257 4.35 -24.62 -7.64
C ALA A 257 3.60 -23.48 -8.38
N GLY A 258 4.08 -22.24 -8.28
CA GLY A 258 3.49 -21.12 -9.02
C GLY A 258 3.59 -21.26 -10.54
N TRP A 259 4.59 -21.95 -11.06
CA TRP A 259 4.76 -22.17 -12.50
C TRP A 259 3.72 -23.14 -13.08
N PHE A 260 3.47 -24.25 -12.39
CA PHE A 260 2.63 -25.36 -12.86
C PHE A 260 1.17 -25.28 -12.38
N LEU A 261 0.82 -24.31 -11.54
CA LEU A 261 -0.58 -24.01 -11.22
C LEU A 261 -1.16 -23.02 -12.23
N GLU A 262 -2.39 -23.30 -12.68
CA GLU A 262 -3.07 -22.54 -13.73
C GLU A 262 -3.38 -21.12 -13.28
N HIS A 263 -3.93 -20.98 -12.08
CA HIS A 263 -4.40 -19.70 -11.57
C HIS A 263 -3.39 -18.97 -10.68
N ALA A 264 -2.18 -19.50 -10.54
CA ALA A 264 -1.14 -18.86 -9.76
C ALA A 264 -0.61 -17.60 -10.46
N GLU A 265 -0.31 -16.61 -9.65
CA GLU A 265 0.29 -15.35 -10.09
C GLU A 265 1.66 -15.59 -10.77
N PRO A 266 1.98 -14.88 -11.86
CA PRO A 266 3.25 -15.05 -12.53
C PRO A 266 4.40 -14.59 -11.61
N LEU A 267 5.43 -15.42 -11.53
CA LEU A 267 6.61 -15.16 -10.72
C LEU A 267 7.55 -14.17 -11.43
N LEU A 268 7.85 -13.05 -10.78
CA LEU A 268 8.83 -12.06 -11.26
C LEU A 268 10.25 -12.51 -10.99
N LYS A 269 10.51 -12.85 -9.73
CA LYS A 269 11.85 -13.03 -9.19
C LYS A 269 11.82 -13.91 -7.96
N VAL A 270 12.87 -14.70 -7.78
CA VAL A 270 13.10 -15.49 -6.56
C VAL A 270 14.51 -15.24 -6.08
N THR A 271 14.68 -15.06 -4.77
CA THR A 271 15.99 -14.84 -4.17
C THR A 271 16.15 -15.55 -2.83
N ILE A 272 17.37 -16.02 -2.58
CA ILE A 272 17.81 -16.60 -1.30
C ILE A 272 18.69 -15.64 -0.48
N VAL A 273 18.73 -14.36 -0.86
CA VAL A 273 19.54 -13.35 -0.17
C VAL A 273 18.79 -12.90 1.09
N PRO A 274 19.39 -13.01 2.29
CA PRO A 274 18.71 -12.70 3.53
C PRO A 274 18.48 -11.20 3.71
N ARG A 275 17.23 -10.81 3.98
CA ARG A 275 16.83 -9.42 4.22
C ARG A 275 16.03 -9.27 5.51
N GLY A 276 16.27 -8.18 6.23
CA GLY A 276 15.55 -7.86 7.46
C GLY A 276 15.77 -8.88 8.58
N THR A 277 14.82 -8.98 9.50
CA THR A 277 14.90 -9.87 10.68
C THR A 277 14.36 -11.28 10.41
N ALA A 278 13.39 -11.45 9.50
CA ALA A 278 12.65 -12.69 9.32
C ALA A 278 12.75 -13.35 7.93
N ALA A 279 13.14 -12.62 6.87
CA ALA A 279 13.20 -13.17 5.51
C ALA A 279 14.60 -13.70 5.20
N LEU A 280 14.74 -15.02 5.07
CA LEU A 280 15.97 -15.66 4.59
C LEU A 280 16.02 -15.75 3.05
N GLY A 281 14.86 -15.66 2.41
CA GLY A 281 14.62 -15.59 0.98
C GLY A 281 13.21 -15.05 0.74
N PHE A 282 12.87 -14.80 -0.52
CA PHE A 282 11.48 -14.55 -0.93
C PHE A 282 11.27 -14.78 -2.43
N ALA A 283 10.05 -15.18 -2.76
CA ALA A 283 9.49 -15.18 -4.11
C ALA A 283 8.59 -13.95 -4.30
N GLN A 284 8.80 -13.21 -5.38
CA GLN A 284 8.01 -12.04 -5.75
C GLN A 284 7.12 -12.38 -6.94
N TYR A 285 5.81 -12.19 -6.77
CA TYR A 285 4.80 -12.43 -7.79
C TYR A 285 4.23 -11.11 -8.30
N VAL A 286 3.73 -11.10 -9.54
CA VAL A 286 2.88 -10.00 -10.01
C VAL A 286 1.44 -10.31 -9.65
N PRO A 287 0.83 -9.56 -8.73
CA PRO A 287 -0.56 -9.80 -8.41
C PRO A 287 -1.45 -9.45 -9.58
N ASN A 288 -2.49 -10.26 -9.73
CA ASN A 288 -3.58 -9.94 -10.64
C ASN A 288 -4.42 -8.86 -9.97
N GLU A 289 -4.64 -7.72 -10.62
CA GLU A 289 -5.49 -6.64 -10.10
C GLU A 289 -7.00 -6.99 -10.21
N ASN A 290 -7.33 -8.27 -10.31
CA ASN A 290 -8.72 -8.76 -10.36
C ASN A 290 -9.38 -8.54 -9.00
N LEU A 291 -10.46 -7.75 -9.01
CA LEU A 291 -11.26 -7.46 -7.82
C LEU A 291 -12.06 -8.67 -7.32
N LEU A 292 -12.28 -9.66 -8.19
CA LEU A 292 -13.06 -10.87 -7.91
C LEU A 292 -12.18 -12.10 -8.12
N MET A 293 -12.13 -12.96 -7.10
CA MET A 293 -11.40 -14.22 -7.14
C MET A 293 -12.34 -15.41 -6.98
N THR A 294 -12.15 -16.45 -7.79
CA THR A 294 -12.92 -17.69 -7.68
C THR A 294 -12.35 -18.62 -6.61
N LYS A 295 -13.10 -19.67 -6.26
CA LYS A 295 -12.68 -20.71 -5.31
C LYS A 295 -11.42 -21.43 -5.80
N GLU A 296 -11.34 -21.71 -7.11
CA GLU A 296 -10.21 -22.38 -7.75
C GLU A 296 -8.96 -21.51 -7.69
N GLN A 297 -9.08 -20.21 -7.94
CA GLN A 297 -7.97 -19.26 -7.88
C GLN A 297 -7.40 -19.13 -6.46
N LEU A 298 -8.26 -19.00 -5.44
CA LEU A 298 -7.80 -18.96 -4.05
C LEU A 298 -7.21 -20.30 -3.58
N PHE A 299 -7.73 -21.42 -4.09
CA PHE A 299 -7.19 -22.74 -3.79
C PHE A 299 -5.79 -22.92 -4.38
N ASP A 300 -5.56 -22.53 -5.64
CA ASP A 300 -4.23 -22.57 -6.25
C ASP A 300 -3.26 -21.59 -5.58
N MET A 301 -3.71 -20.41 -5.15
CA MET A 301 -2.89 -19.49 -4.36
C MET A 301 -2.48 -20.10 -3.00
N THR A 302 -3.39 -20.87 -2.39
CA THR A 302 -3.09 -21.64 -1.17
C THR A 302 -2.03 -22.71 -1.45
N CYS A 303 -2.16 -23.45 -2.56
CA CYS A 303 -1.18 -24.46 -2.97
C CYS A 303 0.20 -23.87 -3.24
N MET A 304 0.27 -22.76 -3.98
CA MET A 304 1.52 -22.03 -4.28
C MET A 304 2.21 -21.54 -3.00
N THR A 305 1.43 -21.03 -2.03
CA THR A 305 1.97 -20.60 -0.72
C THR A 305 2.44 -21.78 0.14
N LEU A 306 1.88 -22.98 -0.02
CA LEU A 306 2.35 -24.19 0.67
C LEU A 306 3.55 -24.86 -0.03
N GLY A 307 3.91 -24.41 -1.24
CA GLY A 307 4.96 -24.99 -2.07
C GLY A 307 6.33 -25.07 -1.40
N GLY A 308 6.71 -24.04 -0.62
CA GLY A 308 7.98 -24.03 0.11
C GLY A 308 8.07 -25.14 1.16
N ARG A 309 7.02 -25.31 1.98
CA ARG A 309 6.92 -26.39 2.97
C ARG A 309 6.91 -27.77 2.30
N ALA A 310 6.13 -27.94 1.23
CA ALA A 310 6.01 -29.20 0.51
C ALA A 310 7.36 -29.61 -0.12
N SER A 311 8.12 -28.66 -0.67
CA SER A 311 9.46 -28.89 -1.21
C SER A 311 10.46 -29.37 -0.15
N GLU A 312 10.46 -28.74 1.02
CA GLU A 312 11.30 -29.18 2.15
C GLU A 312 10.97 -30.64 2.55
N GLU A 313 9.69 -30.98 2.66
CA GLU A 313 9.27 -32.34 3.01
C GLU A 313 9.70 -33.36 1.96
N VAL A 314 9.46 -33.10 0.68
CA VAL A 314 9.68 -34.06 -0.41
C VAL A 314 11.16 -34.23 -0.77
N LEU A 315 11.94 -33.14 -0.77
CA LEU A 315 13.34 -33.16 -1.21
C LEU A 315 14.35 -33.26 -0.06
N LEU A 316 14.05 -32.70 1.11
CA LEU A 316 14.96 -32.70 2.27
C LEU A 316 14.54 -33.71 3.35
N GLY A 317 13.29 -34.17 3.35
CA GLY A 317 12.75 -35.10 4.35
C GLY A 317 12.63 -34.49 5.75
N LYS A 318 12.72 -33.17 5.87
CA LYS A 318 12.67 -32.41 7.13
C LYS A 318 11.97 -31.08 6.89
N ILE A 319 11.19 -30.64 7.87
CA ILE A 319 10.51 -29.35 7.85
C ILE A 319 11.26 -28.32 8.71
N SER A 320 11.27 -27.07 8.27
CA SER A 320 11.91 -25.94 8.95
C SER A 320 10.91 -25.01 9.66
N THR A 321 11.40 -24.04 10.43
CA THR A 321 10.56 -22.93 10.92
C THR A 321 10.33 -21.83 9.88
N GLY A 322 10.96 -21.92 8.70
CA GLY A 322 10.91 -20.90 7.64
C GLY A 322 9.50 -20.65 7.10
N ALA A 323 8.66 -21.69 7.02
CA ALA A 323 7.30 -21.57 6.47
C ALA A 323 6.28 -20.91 7.42
N GLN A 324 6.70 -20.32 8.56
CA GLN A 324 5.77 -19.72 9.51
C GLN A 324 4.88 -18.65 8.86
N ASN A 325 5.48 -17.74 8.08
CA ASN A 325 4.77 -16.65 7.41
C ASN A 325 3.80 -17.19 6.36
N ASP A 326 4.18 -18.25 5.65
CA ASP A 326 3.35 -18.88 4.63
C ASP A 326 2.13 -19.54 5.25
N LEU A 327 2.33 -20.25 6.37
CA LEU A 327 1.24 -20.85 7.14
C LEU A 327 0.30 -19.78 7.71
N GLU A 328 0.82 -18.66 8.18
CA GLU A 328 -0.01 -17.54 8.65
C GLU A 328 -0.88 -16.97 7.52
N LYS A 329 -0.29 -16.72 6.34
CA LYS A 329 -1.00 -16.24 5.14
C LYS A 329 -2.07 -17.22 4.69
N VAL A 330 -1.72 -18.50 4.56
CA VAL A 330 -2.64 -19.58 4.18
C VAL A 330 -3.80 -19.68 5.16
N THR A 331 -3.51 -19.60 6.46
CA THR A 331 -4.54 -19.64 7.50
C THR A 331 -5.50 -18.48 7.36
N LYS A 332 -5.01 -17.24 7.31
CA LYS A 332 -5.85 -16.03 7.16
C LYS A 332 -6.71 -16.09 5.90
N MET A 333 -6.11 -16.45 4.76
CA MET A 333 -6.81 -16.56 3.49
C MET A 333 -7.88 -17.65 3.50
N THR A 334 -7.62 -18.80 4.13
CA THR A 334 -8.60 -19.89 4.22
C THR A 334 -9.74 -19.54 5.19
N TYR A 335 -9.45 -18.85 6.29
CA TYR A 335 -10.51 -18.31 7.16
C TYR A 335 -11.40 -17.31 6.43
N ALA A 336 -10.83 -16.43 5.60
CA ALA A 336 -11.64 -15.52 4.78
C ALA A 336 -12.56 -16.29 3.81
N GLN A 337 -12.06 -17.32 3.15
CA GLN A 337 -12.84 -18.19 2.26
C GLN A 337 -14.03 -18.86 2.95
N VAL A 338 -13.81 -19.39 4.15
CA VAL A 338 -14.84 -20.14 4.89
C VAL A 338 -15.79 -19.21 5.65
N ALA A 339 -15.26 -18.21 6.35
CA ALA A 339 -16.06 -17.38 7.28
C ALA A 339 -16.60 -16.10 6.66
N VAL A 340 -15.99 -15.57 5.60
CA VAL A 340 -16.37 -14.26 5.02
C VAL A 340 -17.00 -14.44 3.64
N TYR A 341 -16.41 -15.27 2.77
CA TYR A 341 -16.87 -15.45 1.38
C TYR A 341 -17.92 -16.55 1.22
N GLY A 342 -18.15 -17.38 2.24
CA GLY A 342 -19.20 -18.40 2.23
C GLY A 342 -18.91 -19.58 1.29
N PHE A 343 -17.64 -19.94 1.08
CA PHE A 343 -17.27 -21.04 0.17
C PHE A 343 -17.42 -22.45 0.76
N SER A 344 -17.75 -22.55 2.05
CA SER A 344 -18.00 -23.81 2.73
C SER A 344 -19.50 -24.12 2.78
N ASP A 345 -19.88 -25.28 2.25
CA ASP A 345 -21.26 -25.76 2.31
C ASP A 345 -21.72 -26.04 3.76
N LYS A 346 -20.79 -26.38 4.66
CA LYS A 346 -21.10 -26.68 6.06
C LYS A 346 -21.40 -25.42 6.88
N VAL A 347 -20.75 -24.30 6.56
CA VAL A 347 -21.03 -22.99 7.17
C VAL A 347 -22.23 -22.33 6.48
N GLY A 348 -22.34 -22.51 5.17
CA GLY A 348 -23.37 -21.93 4.32
C GLY A 348 -23.02 -20.53 3.81
N LEU A 349 -23.99 -19.88 3.17
CA LEU A 349 -23.88 -18.54 2.57
C LEU A 349 -23.97 -17.43 3.64
N LEU A 350 -23.12 -17.49 4.66
CA LEU A 350 -23.02 -16.53 5.75
C LEU A 350 -21.68 -15.80 5.70
N SER A 351 -21.66 -14.55 6.15
CA SER A 351 -20.45 -13.73 6.20
C SER A 351 -20.23 -13.15 7.59
N PHE A 352 -19.05 -13.44 8.15
CA PHE A 352 -18.58 -13.00 9.46
C PHE A 352 -17.27 -12.20 9.30
N PRO A 353 -17.31 -10.97 8.76
CA PRO A 353 -16.11 -10.16 8.62
C PRO A 353 -15.50 -9.83 9.98
N GLN A 354 -14.18 -9.98 10.10
CA GLN A 354 -13.46 -9.46 11.25
C GLN A 354 -13.33 -7.94 11.09
N ARG A 355 -13.82 -7.17 12.07
CA ARG A 355 -13.54 -5.73 12.12
C ARG A 355 -12.10 -5.53 12.59
N GLU A 356 -11.32 -4.77 11.83
CA GLU A 356 -9.93 -4.41 12.18
C GLU A 356 -9.86 -3.45 13.38
N ASP A 357 -11.00 -2.85 13.77
CA ASP A 357 -11.13 -2.01 14.95
C ASP A 357 -11.08 -2.88 16.22
N GLY A 358 -9.85 -3.07 16.72
CA GLY A 358 -9.43 -4.06 17.71
C GLY A 358 -10.04 -3.99 19.13
N PHE A 359 -11.37 -3.89 19.26
CA PHE A 359 -12.07 -3.91 20.54
C PHE A 359 -13.27 -4.86 20.61
N GLU A 360 -13.68 -5.53 19.53
CA GLU A 360 -14.70 -6.58 19.63
C GLU A 360 -14.10 -7.89 20.15
N MET A 361 -14.16 -8.07 21.47
CA MET A 361 -13.65 -9.26 22.17
C MET A 361 -14.52 -10.51 21.95
N THR A 362 -15.64 -10.40 21.23
CA THR A 362 -16.59 -11.48 21.00
C THR A 362 -16.81 -11.76 19.51
N LYS A 363 -16.52 -12.99 19.09
CA LYS A 363 -16.85 -13.49 17.74
C LYS A 363 -18.37 -13.40 17.52
N PRO A 364 -18.85 -13.00 16.31
CA PRO A 364 -20.28 -12.83 16.03
C PRO A 364 -21.04 -14.16 15.84
N TYR A 365 -20.44 -15.28 16.25
CA TYR A 365 -20.99 -16.62 16.06
C TYR A 365 -20.72 -17.51 17.28
N SER A 366 -21.54 -18.54 17.42
CA SER A 366 -21.44 -19.49 18.53
C SER A 366 -20.13 -20.27 18.53
N SER A 367 -19.72 -20.82 19.69
CA SER A 367 -18.58 -21.72 19.77
C SER A 367 -18.72 -22.95 18.87
N LYS A 368 -19.95 -23.45 18.66
CA LYS A 368 -20.24 -24.56 17.75
C LYS A 368 -19.95 -24.18 16.30
N THR A 369 -20.39 -22.99 15.87
CA THR A 369 -20.08 -22.47 14.53
C THR A 369 -18.58 -22.26 14.36
N GLY A 370 -17.91 -21.72 15.38
CA GLY A 370 -16.45 -21.59 15.38
C GLY A 370 -15.73 -22.92 15.17
N ALA A 371 -16.15 -23.98 15.86
CA ALA A 371 -15.58 -25.31 15.67
C ALA A 371 -15.82 -25.88 14.26
N ILE A 372 -16.96 -25.59 13.63
CA ILE A 372 -17.24 -25.98 12.24
C ILE A 372 -16.28 -25.25 11.30
N ILE A 373 -16.11 -23.93 11.45
CA ILE A 373 -15.18 -23.12 10.66
C ILE A 373 -13.75 -23.66 10.81
N ASP A 374 -13.30 -23.91 12.04
CA ASP A 374 -11.94 -24.40 12.30
C ASP A 374 -11.66 -25.77 11.65
N ASN A 375 -12.67 -26.66 11.65
CA ASN A 375 -12.56 -27.96 11.02
C ASN A 375 -12.55 -27.86 9.48
N GLU A 376 -13.39 -27.00 8.90
CA GLU A 376 -13.40 -26.73 7.46
C GLU A 376 -12.07 -26.14 6.99
N VAL A 377 -11.55 -25.14 7.69
CA VAL A 377 -10.25 -24.53 7.39
C VAL A 377 -9.14 -25.58 7.42
N ARG A 378 -9.12 -26.46 8.43
CA ARG A 378 -8.14 -27.55 8.51
C ARG A 378 -8.27 -28.51 7.33
N GLU A 379 -9.48 -28.92 6.98
CA GLU A 379 -9.75 -29.83 5.87
C GLU A 379 -9.29 -29.23 4.53
N TRP A 380 -9.54 -27.94 4.32
CA TRP A 380 -9.12 -27.22 3.11
C TRP A 380 -7.60 -27.10 2.98
N ILE A 381 -6.93 -26.69 4.07
CA ILE A 381 -5.46 -26.57 4.07
C ILE A 381 -4.82 -27.95 3.86
N SER A 382 -5.35 -29.01 4.48
CA SER A 382 -4.85 -30.37 4.27
C SER A 382 -4.98 -30.80 2.80
N LYS A 383 -6.15 -30.60 2.18
CA LYS A 383 -6.36 -30.91 0.75
C LYS A 383 -5.41 -30.12 -0.16
N ALA A 384 -5.23 -28.84 0.11
CA ALA A 384 -4.29 -28.01 -0.63
C ALA A 384 -2.85 -28.51 -0.45
N TYR A 385 -2.46 -28.89 0.76
CA TYR A 385 -1.14 -29.43 1.04
C TYR A 385 -0.89 -30.77 0.32
N GLU A 386 -1.85 -31.69 0.35
CA GLU A 386 -1.78 -32.97 -0.37
C GLU A 386 -1.57 -32.77 -1.88
N LYS A 387 -2.40 -31.93 -2.53
CA LYS A 387 -2.23 -31.56 -3.95
C LYS A 387 -0.85 -30.96 -4.21
N THR A 388 -0.38 -30.07 -3.32
CA THR A 388 0.91 -29.41 -3.48
C THR A 388 2.07 -30.41 -3.36
N VAL A 389 2.00 -31.36 -2.41
CA VAL A 389 3.01 -32.41 -2.26
C VAL A 389 3.04 -33.33 -3.48
N GLU A 390 1.89 -33.68 -4.06
CA GLU A 390 1.81 -34.43 -5.31
C GLU A 390 2.46 -33.69 -6.48
N LEU A 391 2.13 -32.40 -6.65
CA LEU A 391 2.71 -31.54 -7.68
C LEU A 391 4.24 -31.44 -7.56
N ILE A 392 4.74 -31.27 -6.34
CA ILE A 392 6.18 -31.18 -6.06
C ILE A 392 6.87 -32.52 -6.28
N LYS A 393 6.20 -33.65 -6.01
CA LYS A 393 6.73 -34.99 -6.31
C LYS A 393 6.83 -35.22 -7.82
N GLU A 394 5.84 -34.81 -8.58
CA GLU A 394 5.83 -34.90 -10.04
C GLU A 394 6.96 -34.07 -10.67
N HIS A 395 7.17 -32.86 -10.17
CA HIS A 395 8.19 -31.93 -10.69
C HIS A 395 9.46 -31.87 -9.82
N LYS A 396 9.81 -32.97 -9.14
CA LYS A 396 10.94 -33.02 -8.20
C LYS A 396 12.27 -32.62 -8.84
N ASP A 397 12.51 -33.06 -10.06
CA ASP A 397 13.75 -32.75 -10.79
C ASP A 397 13.85 -31.27 -11.13
N HIS A 398 12.73 -30.65 -11.53
CA HIS A 398 12.66 -29.21 -11.78
C HIS A 398 12.96 -28.40 -10.52
N VAL A 399 12.38 -28.78 -9.38
CA VAL A 399 12.66 -28.11 -8.08
C VAL A 399 14.15 -28.20 -7.74
N ALA A 400 14.77 -29.38 -7.92
CA ALA A 400 16.18 -29.55 -7.67
C ALA A 400 17.05 -28.68 -8.59
N GLN A 401 16.73 -28.59 -9.88
CA GLN A 401 17.47 -27.75 -10.84
C GLN A 401 17.35 -26.25 -10.49
N VAL A 402 16.14 -25.77 -10.19
CA VAL A 402 15.92 -24.38 -9.77
C VAL A 402 16.66 -24.08 -8.46
N ALA A 403 16.62 -24.98 -7.49
CA ALA A 403 17.32 -24.81 -6.21
C ALA A 403 18.85 -24.75 -6.39
N GLU A 404 19.44 -25.62 -7.21
CA GLU A 404 20.88 -25.59 -7.47
C GLU A 404 21.29 -24.33 -8.27
N LEU A 405 20.44 -23.86 -9.19
CA LEU A 405 20.67 -22.60 -9.89
C LEU A 405 20.56 -21.39 -8.94
N LEU A 406 19.62 -21.40 -7.99
CA LEU A 406 19.52 -20.39 -6.92
C LEU A 406 20.77 -20.38 -6.04
N LEU A 407 21.35 -21.54 -5.72
CA LEU A 407 22.57 -21.60 -4.94
C LEU A 407 23.77 -20.96 -5.66
N GLN A 408 23.79 -21.01 -7.01
CA GLN A 408 24.83 -20.41 -7.84
C GLN A 408 24.63 -18.91 -8.07
N LYS A 409 23.42 -18.48 -8.46
CA LYS A 409 23.14 -17.07 -8.85
C LYS A 409 22.57 -16.21 -7.74
N GLU A 410 22.04 -16.79 -6.66
CA GLU A 410 21.36 -16.14 -5.52
C GLU A 410 20.04 -15.44 -5.83
N VAL A 411 19.86 -14.99 -7.07
CA VAL A 411 18.66 -14.38 -7.62
C VAL A 411 18.37 -15.02 -8.97
N LEU A 412 17.12 -15.45 -9.19
CA LEU A 412 16.63 -15.89 -10.48
C LEU A 412 15.47 -15.02 -10.93
N HIS A 413 15.50 -14.65 -12.21
CA HIS A 413 14.39 -13.99 -12.88
C HIS A 413 13.59 -15.00 -13.70
N GLN A 414 12.43 -14.60 -14.19
CA GLN A 414 11.60 -15.47 -15.01
C GLN A 414 12.32 -16.05 -16.24
N ASP A 415 13.24 -15.31 -16.87
CA ASP A 415 14.00 -15.82 -18.01
C ASP A 415 14.90 -17.02 -17.63
N ASP A 416 15.47 -17.02 -16.42
CA ASP A 416 16.22 -18.16 -15.89
C ASP A 416 15.29 -19.36 -15.66
N LEU A 417 14.06 -19.11 -15.19
CA LEU A 417 13.07 -20.17 -14.96
C LEU A 417 12.56 -20.77 -16.27
N VAL A 418 12.35 -19.96 -17.32
CA VAL A 418 11.98 -20.49 -18.64
C VAL A 418 13.06 -21.40 -19.20
N GLN A 419 14.35 -21.11 -18.94
CA GLN A 419 15.45 -21.97 -19.37
C GLN A 419 15.44 -23.34 -18.68
N VAL A 420 14.99 -23.40 -17.43
CA VAL A 420 14.99 -24.64 -16.62
C VAL A 420 13.66 -25.40 -16.75
N LEU A 421 12.54 -24.70 -16.68
CA LEU A 421 11.18 -25.24 -16.61
C LEU A 421 10.50 -25.32 -17.98
N GLY A 422 11.09 -24.71 -19.00
CA GLY A 422 10.45 -24.53 -20.32
C GLY A 422 9.39 -23.43 -20.30
N GLN A 423 8.59 -23.36 -21.38
CA GLN A 423 7.47 -22.43 -21.43
C GLN A 423 6.39 -22.83 -20.42
N ARG A 424 5.80 -21.83 -19.76
CA ARG A 424 4.68 -22.07 -18.83
C ARG A 424 3.53 -22.73 -19.59
N PRO A 425 2.97 -23.85 -19.08
CA PRO A 425 1.92 -24.59 -19.79
C PRO A 425 0.59 -23.82 -19.88
N PHE A 426 0.37 -22.88 -18.96
CA PHE A 426 -0.82 -22.04 -18.93
C PHE A 426 -0.49 -20.65 -19.43
N LYS A 427 -1.26 -20.17 -20.42
CA LYS A 427 -1.22 -18.78 -20.87
C LYS A 427 -2.34 -18.01 -20.19
N SER A 428 -2.04 -16.82 -19.70
CA SER A 428 -3.07 -15.90 -19.21
C SER A 428 -3.96 -15.48 -20.38
N SER A 429 -5.27 -15.40 -20.14
CA SER A 429 -6.25 -14.91 -21.12
C SER A 429 -6.09 -13.42 -21.40
N GLU A 430 -5.55 -12.66 -20.45
CA GLU A 430 -5.24 -11.24 -20.55
C GLU A 430 -3.72 -11.01 -20.54
N PRO A 431 -3.22 -9.96 -21.20
CA PRO A 431 -1.82 -9.56 -21.08
C PRO A 431 -1.53 -9.29 -19.60
N THR A 432 -0.64 -10.10 -19.04
CA THR A 432 -0.28 -9.98 -17.63
C THR A 432 0.39 -8.65 -17.40
N ASN A 433 0.35 -8.17 -16.16
CA ASN A 433 1.19 -7.05 -15.72
C ASN A 433 2.69 -7.30 -16.01
N TYR A 434 3.08 -8.57 -16.20
CA TYR A 434 4.40 -8.97 -16.70
C TYR A 434 4.61 -8.76 -18.21
N ASP A 435 3.62 -9.06 -19.05
CA ASP A 435 3.70 -8.71 -20.48
C ASP A 435 3.85 -7.20 -20.66
N ARG A 436 3.14 -6.42 -19.83
CA ARG A 436 3.31 -4.96 -19.74
C ARG A 436 4.71 -4.56 -19.22
N PHE A 437 5.30 -5.32 -18.31
CA PHE A 437 6.69 -5.14 -17.87
C PHE A 437 7.70 -5.39 -19.01
N LYS A 438 7.54 -6.46 -19.79
CA LYS A 438 8.45 -6.78 -20.90
C LYS A 438 8.28 -5.86 -22.10
N GLN A 439 7.05 -5.61 -22.52
CA GLN A 439 6.72 -4.92 -23.78
C GLN A 439 6.52 -3.41 -23.61
N GLY A 440 6.43 -2.93 -22.36
CA GLY A 440 5.96 -1.58 -22.07
C GLY A 440 4.44 -1.47 -22.20
N PHE A 441 3.87 -0.32 -21.82
CA PHE A 441 2.50 -0.01 -22.23
C PHE A 441 2.56 0.32 -23.72
N GLN A 442 2.18 -0.64 -24.57
CA GLN A 442 1.79 -0.30 -25.93
C GLN A 442 0.57 0.62 -25.81
N GLU A 443 0.69 1.86 -26.30
CA GLU A 443 -0.45 2.78 -26.34
C GLU A 443 -1.58 2.08 -27.11
N GLU A 444 -2.76 1.96 -26.48
CA GLU A 444 -4.00 1.52 -27.13
C GLU A 444 -4.48 2.58 -28.16
N ASP A 445 -3.58 3.20 -28.93
CA ASP A 445 -3.89 4.26 -29.88
C ASP A 445 -4.28 3.71 -31.26
N GLU A 446 -4.10 2.41 -31.55
CA GLU A 446 -4.49 1.86 -32.85
C GLU A 446 -5.99 1.53 -32.96
N ASN A 447 -6.71 1.28 -31.85
CA ASN A 447 -8.14 0.93 -31.92
C ASN A 447 -9.12 2.12 -31.86
N ARG A 448 -8.64 3.35 -31.63
CA ARG A 448 -9.51 4.54 -31.65
C ARG A 448 -9.68 5.15 -33.05
N SER A 449 -8.98 4.60 -34.04
CA SER A 449 -9.05 5.05 -35.44
C SER A 449 -10.09 4.31 -36.29
N LEU A 450 -10.75 3.28 -35.75
CA LEU A 450 -11.72 2.45 -36.48
C LEU A 450 -13.20 2.73 -36.15
N GLU A 451 -13.52 3.57 -35.15
CA GLU A 451 -14.92 3.91 -34.80
C GLU A 451 -15.46 5.18 -35.49
N THR A 452 -14.80 5.71 -36.52
CA THR A 452 -15.24 6.94 -37.22
C THR A 452 -15.75 6.73 -38.65
N LEU A 453 -16.14 5.50 -39.04
CA LEU A 453 -16.61 5.20 -40.40
C LEU A 453 -18.01 4.59 -40.54
N ASP A 454 -18.85 4.59 -39.50
CA ASP A 454 -20.24 4.09 -39.60
C ASP A 454 -21.31 5.16 -39.27
N GLU A 455 -21.11 6.41 -39.69
CA GLU A 455 -22.20 7.39 -39.84
C GLU A 455 -22.39 7.73 -41.33
N GLU A 456 -22.86 6.78 -42.13
CA GLU A 456 -23.45 7.07 -43.44
C GLU A 456 -24.89 6.53 -43.57
N VAL A 457 -25.82 7.49 -43.60
CA VAL A 457 -26.99 7.57 -44.48
C VAL A 457 -28.11 6.52 -44.28
N VAL A 458 -29.16 6.93 -43.56
CA VAL A 458 -30.52 6.45 -43.82
C VAL A 458 -31.22 7.48 -44.72
N PRO A 459 -31.57 7.16 -45.98
CA PRO A 459 -32.34 8.07 -46.81
C PRO A 459 -33.85 7.87 -46.57
N THR A 460 -34.50 9.00 -46.21
CA THR A 460 -35.92 9.41 -46.36
C THR A 460 -37.04 8.44 -46.04
#